data_AF-A0A922JRR7-F1
#
_entry.id   AF-A0A922JRR7-F1
#
_cell.length_a   1.000
_cell.length_b   1.000
_cell.length_c   1.000
_cell.angle_alpha   90.00
_cell.angle_beta   90.00
_cell.angle_gamma   90.00
#
_symmetry.space_group_name_H-M   'P 1'
#
loop_
_entity.id
_entity.type
_entity.pdbx_description
1 polymer ?
#
loop_
_entity_poly.entity_id
_entity_poly.type
_entity_poly.pdbx_seq_one_letter_code
_entity_poly.pdbx_strand_id
1 'polypeptide(L)'
;MKKARDLLQTSCRRFLSLPNPKIPKMEDMSERYCYNPILRWNPQVEEYFVKAYGADHFSRVSDALTRPSCYSCIRVNTLQSTSDAVIQKLAAIMNDTGHDNTNDNISKCDANVDADTGLEPECCLKETDVPQNLNDWSKVAEALKEDIQTCPVSKCQIPGLDYVVFVKGSGPHMIDYGHTHDRPSKEVIVSRKCAEAVLRGAQVYVPGVMACSAHVEKGDRIAVSAAVEQPGLDGGWHIGITRGSVLQGLETDAYYVERNGLYIGQGRAMMSRAGMFRALEGIAVDMSNRVFKLPSFHD
;
A
#
# COMPACT_ATOMS: atom_id res chain seq x y z
N MET A 1 21.41 -21.77 69.48
CA MET A 1 22.38 -20.69 69.25
C MET A 1 22.92 -20.80 67.82
N LYS A 2 22.84 -19.69 67.06
CA LYS A 2 23.66 -19.25 65.89
C LYS A 2 23.95 -20.31 64.79
N LYS A 3 23.20 -20.37 63.68
CA LYS A 3 23.31 -19.57 62.42
C LYS A 3 24.76 -19.35 61.94
N ALA A 4 25.19 -20.16 60.97
CA ALA A 4 26.37 -19.92 60.14
C ALA A 4 25.99 -19.09 58.90
N ARG A 5 26.91 -18.22 58.50
CA ARG A 5 26.71 -17.06 57.62
C ARG A 5 26.93 -17.40 56.15
N ASP A 6 26.12 -16.78 55.30
CA ASP A 6 26.37 -16.54 53.88
C ASP A 6 27.68 -15.79 53.64
N LEU A 7 28.36 -16.09 52.53
CA LEU A 7 28.79 -15.06 51.57
C LEU A 7 29.13 -15.70 50.21
N LEU A 8 28.18 -15.58 49.27
CA LEU A 8 28.32 -15.87 47.86
C LEU A 8 29.23 -14.83 47.19
N GLN A 9 30.15 -15.32 46.37
CA GLN A 9 31.02 -14.52 45.50
C GLN A 9 30.18 -13.79 44.43
N THR A 10 30.04 -12.48 44.58
CA THR A 10 29.60 -11.57 43.51
C THR A 10 30.80 -11.17 42.66
N SER A 11 30.84 -11.65 41.42
CA SER A 11 31.81 -11.21 40.43
C SER A 11 31.48 -9.78 39.98
N CYS A 12 32.33 -8.84 40.40
CA CYS A 12 32.34 -7.46 39.92
C CYS A 12 32.60 -7.43 38.40
N ARG A 13 31.57 -7.12 37.61
CA ARG A 13 31.74 -6.64 36.24
C ARG A 13 32.37 -5.25 36.29
N ARG A 14 33.66 -5.16 35.93
CA ARG A 14 34.33 -3.88 35.70
C ARG A 14 33.69 -3.19 34.50
N PHE A 15 33.24 -1.97 34.74
CA PHE A 15 32.76 -1.03 33.74
C PHE A 15 33.86 -0.76 32.72
N LEU A 16 33.67 -1.27 31.50
CA LEU A 16 34.34 -0.71 30.32
C LEU A 16 33.50 0.51 29.91
N SER A 17 34.10 1.69 30.02
CA SER A 17 33.55 2.96 29.58
C SER A 17 33.19 2.88 28.10
N LEU A 18 31.89 2.80 27.79
CA LEU A 18 31.40 3.05 26.44
C LEU A 18 31.67 4.51 26.05
N PRO A 19 32.10 4.78 24.82
CA PRO A 19 32.21 6.14 24.32
C PRO A 19 30.82 6.78 24.28
N ASN A 20 30.77 8.02 24.75
CA ASN A 20 29.66 8.97 24.74
C ASN A 20 28.73 8.78 23.51
N PRO A 21 27.40 8.66 23.67
CA PRO A 21 26.52 8.61 22.51
C PRO A 21 26.63 9.95 21.79
N LYS A 22 27.26 9.92 20.61
CA LYS A 22 27.23 11.04 19.68
C LYS A 22 25.77 11.36 19.40
N ILE A 23 25.40 12.62 19.59
CA ILE A 23 24.14 13.22 19.11
C ILE A 23 23.89 12.67 17.69
N PRO A 24 22.72 12.06 17.40
CA PRO A 24 22.45 11.56 16.06
C PRO A 24 22.54 12.74 15.09
N LYS A 25 23.30 12.56 14.02
CA LYS A 25 23.25 13.46 12.88
C LYS A 25 21.82 13.45 12.37
N MET A 26 21.30 14.65 12.13
CA MET A 26 20.01 14.95 11.53
C MET A 26 19.79 14.04 10.30
N GLU A 27 19.05 12.95 10.47
CA GLU A 27 18.54 12.14 9.36
C GLU A 27 17.52 13.00 8.62
N ASP A 28 17.59 12.98 7.29
CA ASP A 28 16.59 13.64 6.47
C ASP A 28 15.26 12.90 6.64
N MET A 29 14.32 13.50 7.37
CA MET A 29 13.00 12.92 7.68
C MET A 29 12.21 12.54 6.42
N SER A 30 12.58 13.10 5.26
CA SER A 30 12.07 12.71 3.95
C SER A 30 12.42 11.27 3.55
N GLU A 31 13.55 10.73 4.03
CA GLU A 31 13.92 9.32 3.78
C GLU A 31 13.04 8.34 4.58
N ARG A 32 12.48 8.77 5.72
CA ARG A 32 11.63 7.92 6.56
C ARG A 32 10.26 7.69 5.95
N TYR A 33 9.58 8.78 5.58
CA TYR A 33 8.22 8.77 5.04
C TYR A 33 8.19 8.46 3.54
N CYS A 34 8.78 7.34 3.15
CA CYS A 34 8.82 6.90 1.76
C CYS A 34 8.40 5.44 1.62
N TYR A 35 8.28 5.00 0.36
CA TYR A 35 8.07 3.62 -0.01
C TYR A 35 9.30 3.11 -0.77
N ASN A 36 10.18 2.43 -0.05
CA ASN A 36 11.38 1.79 -0.57
C ASN A 36 11.63 0.46 0.17
N PRO A 37 10.70 -0.51 0.07
CA PRO A 37 10.85 -1.81 0.72
C PRO A 37 12.06 -2.58 0.19
N ILE A 38 12.73 -3.29 1.08
CA ILE A 38 13.83 -4.21 0.73
C ILE A 38 13.38 -5.62 1.07
N LEU A 39 13.32 -6.49 0.05
CA LEU A 39 13.02 -7.91 0.25
C LEU A 39 14.25 -8.62 0.79
N ARG A 40 14.11 -9.22 1.97
CA ARG A 40 15.17 -10.04 2.59
C ARG A 40 14.80 -11.50 2.49
N TRP A 41 15.70 -12.29 1.91
CA TRP A 41 15.53 -13.72 1.75
C TRP A 41 16.15 -14.49 2.91
N ASN A 42 15.66 -15.72 3.12
CA ASN A 42 16.45 -16.69 3.87
C ASN A 42 17.72 -17.00 3.06
N PRO A 43 18.93 -17.01 3.66
CA PRO A 43 20.18 -17.21 2.92
C PRO A 43 20.21 -18.49 2.07
N GLN A 44 19.63 -19.59 2.57
CA GLN A 44 19.58 -20.86 1.82
C GLN A 44 18.67 -20.77 0.59
N VAL A 45 17.58 -20.01 0.70
CA VAL A 45 16.63 -19.78 -0.39
C VAL A 45 17.23 -18.83 -1.43
N GLU A 46 17.92 -17.79 -0.98
CA GLU A 46 18.66 -16.87 -1.83
C GLU A 46 19.73 -17.61 -2.63
N GLU A 47 20.58 -18.40 -1.97
CA GLU A 47 21.62 -19.19 -2.64
C GLU A 47 21.03 -20.13 -3.71
N TYR A 48 19.92 -20.80 -3.37
CA TYR A 48 19.22 -21.67 -4.31
C TYR A 48 18.77 -20.92 -5.58
N PHE A 49 18.13 -19.76 -5.42
CA PHE A 49 17.63 -19.00 -6.56
C PHE A 49 18.72 -18.28 -7.34
N VAL A 50 19.77 -17.80 -6.67
CA VAL A 50 20.95 -17.25 -7.34
C VAL A 50 21.62 -18.32 -8.21
N LYS A 51 21.70 -19.56 -7.73
CA LYS A 51 22.22 -20.69 -8.52
C LYS A 51 21.31 -21.04 -9.71
N ALA A 52 20.00 -20.96 -9.54
CA ALA A 52 19.04 -21.33 -10.58
C ALA A 52 18.88 -20.27 -11.69
N TYR A 53 18.83 -18.98 -11.32
CA TYR A 53 18.52 -17.89 -12.23
C TYR A 53 19.72 -16.99 -12.56
N GLY A 54 20.82 -17.09 -11.80
CA GLY A 54 21.92 -16.13 -11.81
C GLY A 54 21.64 -14.92 -10.90
N ALA A 55 22.70 -14.36 -10.30
CA ALA A 55 22.60 -13.27 -9.33
C ALA A 55 21.87 -12.04 -9.89
N ASP A 56 22.25 -11.59 -11.09
CA ASP A 56 21.68 -10.39 -11.71
C ASP A 56 20.19 -10.54 -12.02
N HIS A 57 19.78 -11.71 -12.52
CA HIS A 57 18.38 -11.96 -12.84
C HIS A 57 17.55 -12.08 -11.56
N PHE A 58 18.05 -12.80 -10.55
CA PHE A 58 17.35 -12.95 -9.28
C PHE A 58 17.22 -11.64 -8.51
N SER A 59 18.21 -10.75 -8.60
CA SER A 59 18.11 -9.39 -8.05
C SER A 59 16.94 -8.62 -8.68
N ARG A 60 16.80 -8.64 -10.01
CA ARG A 60 15.64 -8.01 -10.70
C ARG A 60 14.30 -8.62 -10.28
N VAL A 61 14.25 -9.94 -10.08
CA VAL A 61 13.04 -10.62 -9.58
C VAL A 61 12.72 -10.17 -8.16
N SER A 62 13.73 -10.09 -7.29
CA SER A 62 13.58 -9.64 -5.90
C SER A 62 13.06 -8.21 -5.84
N ASP A 63 13.59 -7.31 -6.65
CA ASP A 63 13.13 -5.92 -6.75
C ASP A 63 11.68 -5.85 -7.26
N ALA A 64 11.33 -6.64 -8.28
CA ALA A 64 9.97 -6.67 -8.82
C ALA A 64 8.94 -7.18 -7.79
N LEU A 65 9.31 -8.15 -6.95
CA LEU A 65 8.45 -8.70 -5.90
C LEU A 65 8.15 -7.70 -4.77
N THR A 66 8.90 -6.61 -4.67
CA THR A 66 8.60 -5.55 -3.70
C THR A 66 7.43 -4.66 -4.09
N ARG A 67 6.92 -4.77 -5.32
CA ARG A 67 5.87 -3.90 -5.87
C ARG A 67 4.67 -4.72 -6.32
N PRO A 68 3.43 -4.24 -6.10
CA PRO A 68 2.25 -4.88 -6.67
C PRO A 68 2.24 -4.73 -8.19
N SER A 69 1.51 -5.62 -8.88
CA SER A 69 1.13 -5.39 -10.28
C SER A 69 0.29 -4.12 -10.37
N CYS A 70 0.60 -3.25 -11.33
CA CYS A 70 -0.24 -2.10 -11.68
C CYS A 70 -1.48 -2.48 -12.49
N TYR A 71 -1.79 -3.77 -12.61
CA TYR A 71 -2.99 -4.29 -13.25
C TYR A 71 -3.75 -5.18 -12.28
N SER A 72 -5.03 -4.89 -12.10
CA SER A 72 -5.99 -5.77 -11.45
C SER A 72 -6.61 -6.69 -12.47
N CYS A 73 -6.44 -7.99 -12.29
CA CYS A 73 -6.95 -9.02 -13.19
C CYS A 73 -8.28 -9.57 -12.63
N ILE A 74 -9.35 -9.43 -13.40
CA ILE A 74 -10.70 -9.82 -13.00
C ILE A 74 -11.17 -10.93 -13.91
N ARG A 75 -11.64 -12.03 -13.31
CA ARG A 75 -12.33 -13.10 -14.03
C ARG A 75 -13.82 -12.76 -14.09
N VAL A 76 -14.33 -12.54 -15.29
CA VAL A 76 -15.75 -12.33 -15.55
C VAL A 76 -16.50 -13.64 -15.36
N ASN A 77 -17.62 -13.58 -14.63
CA ASN A 77 -18.56 -14.68 -14.54
C ASN A 77 -19.44 -14.72 -15.79
N THR A 78 -19.01 -15.45 -16.81
CA THR A 78 -19.68 -15.53 -18.11
C THR A 78 -21.05 -16.21 -18.09
N LEU A 79 -21.42 -16.84 -16.96
CA LEU A 79 -22.78 -17.37 -16.75
C LEU A 79 -23.80 -16.26 -16.41
N GLN A 80 -23.33 -15.09 -15.96
CA GLN A 80 -24.18 -14.00 -15.51
C GLN A 80 -24.05 -12.73 -16.36
N SER A 81 -22.89 -12.50 -16.99
CA SER A 81 -22.64 -11.28 -17.77
C SER A 81 -21.59 -11.50 -18.85
N THR A 82 -21.50 -10.58 -19.80
CA THR A 82 -20.45 -10.56 -20.83
C THR A 82 -19.30 -9.66 -20.41
N SER A 83 -18.11 -9.89 -20.96
CA SER A 83 -16.94 -9.06 -20.66
C SER A 83 -17.17 -7.59 -21.04
N ASP A 84 -17.87 -7.30 -22.14
CA ASP A 84 -18.21 -5.93 -22.55
C ASP A 84 -19.12 -5.22 -21.54
N ALA A 85 -20.16 -5.91 -21.07
CA ALA A 85 -21.08 -5.35 -20.08
C ALA A 85 -20.36 -5.07 -18.75
N VAL A 86 -19.44 -5.96 -18.33
CA VAL A 86 -18.62 -5.73 -17.14
C VAL A 86 -17.66 -4.56 -17.33
N ILE A 87 -17.04 -4.41 -18.50
CA ILE A 87 -16.16 -3.28 -18.80
C ILE A 87 -16.92 -1.96 -18.70
N GLN A 88 -18.10 -1.88 -19.31
CA GLN A 88 -18.96 -0.68 -19.24
C GLN A 88 -19.34 -0.35 -17.80
N LYS A 89 -19.74 -1.37 -17.01
CA LYS A 89 -20.10 -1.18 -15.61
C LYS A 89 -18.91 -0.70 -14.77
N LEU A 90 -17.73 -1.30 -14.96
CA LEU A 90 -16.52 -0.88 -14.25
C LEU A 90 -16.10 0.53 -14.63
N ALA A 91 -16.18 0.89 -15.92
CA ALA A 91 -15.88 2.25 -16.38
C ALA A 91 -16.81 3.29 -15.73
N ALA A 92 -18.10 2.98 -15.58
CA ALA A 92 -19.06 3.85 -14.89
C ALA A 92 -18.68 4.06 -13.41
N ILE A 93 -18.45 2.97 -12.67
CA ILE A 93 -18.07 3.05 -11.23
C ILE A 93 -16.78 3.86 -11.03
N MET A 94 -15.81 3.70 -11.93
CA MET A 94 -14.53 4.41 -11.85
C MET A 94 -14.67 5.92 -12.11
N ASN A 95 -15.61 6.33 -12.98
CA ASN A 95 -15.90 7.74 -13.22
C ASN A 95 -16.59 8.39 -12.02
N ASP A 96 -17.53 7.69 -11.39
CA ASP A 96 -18.25 8.19 -10.21
C ASP A 96 -17.30 8.39 -9.02
N THR A 97 -16.39 7.44 -8.80
CA THR A 97 -15.37 7.50 -7.72
C THR A 97 -14.38 8.66 -7.92
N GLY A 98 -14.21 9.15 -9.14
CA GLY A 98 -13.35 10.29 -9.46
C GLY A 98 -13.93 11.64 -9.04
N HIS A 99 -15.25 11.76 -8.89
CA HIS A 99 -15.94 13.03 -8.66
C HIS A 99 -16.10 13.40 -7.18
N ASP A 100 -16.11 12.42 -6.28
CA ASP A 100 -16.29 12.63 -4.83
C ASP A 100 -15.07 13.24 -4.11
N ASN A 101 -13.91 13.33 -4.78
CA ASN A 101 -12.69 13.91 -4.19
C ASN A 101 -12.52 15.43 -4.40
N THR A 102 -13.47 16.10 -5.07
CA THR A 102 -13.34 17.52 -5.47
C THR A 102 -14.33 18.50 -4.83
N ASN A 103 -15.29 18.06 -4.01
CA ASN A 103 -16.39 18.91 -3.53
C ASN A 103 -16.29 19.38 -2.07
N ASP A 104 -15.09 19.60 -1.55
CA ASP A 104 -14.88 20.42 -0.34
C ASP A 104 -14.17 21.72 -0.75
N ASN A 105 -14.94 22.65 -1.33
CA ASN A 105 -14.77 24.11 -1.30
C ASN A 105 -15.38 24.74 -2.56
N ILE A 106 -16.67 25.11 -2.53
CA ILE A 106 -17.10 26.41 -3.07
C ILE A 106 -18.42 26.80 -2.41
N SER A 107 -18.38 28.00 -1.87
CA SER A 107 -19.45 28.75 -1.25
C SER A 107 -20.66 28.94 -2.17
N LYS A 108 -21.82 28.79 -1.55
CA LYS A 108 -23.14 29.26 -1.97
C LYS A 108 -23.10 30.70 -2.53
N CYS A 109 -23.51 30.87 -3.78
CA CYS A 109 -24.27 32.05 -4.22
C CYS A 109 -25.14 31.70 -5.43
N ASP A 110 -26.41 32.12 -5.34
CA ASP A 110 -27.49 31.86 -6.28
C ASP A 110 -27.37 32.69 -7.57
N ALA A 111 -27.75 32.10 -8.72
CA ALA A 111 -28.55 32.75 -9.76
C ALA A 111 -29.00 31.73 -10.84
N ASN A 112 -30.29 31.74 -11.15
CA ASN A 112 -30.98 31.02 -12.22
C ASN A 112 -30.46 31.39 -13.62
N VAL A 113 -30.36 30.41 -14.55
CA VAL A 113 -30.76 30.53 -15.98
C VAL A 113 -31.05 29.13 -16.55
N ASP A 114 -32.23 28.98 -17.17
CA ASP A 114 -32.68 27.83 -17.97
C ASP A 114 -31.99 27.71 -19.35
N ALA A 115 -31.78 26.48 -19.84
CA ALA A 115 -31.91 26.00 -21.24
C ALA A 115 -31.19 24.63 -21.36
N ASP A 116 -31.91 23.52 -21.55
CA ASP A 116 -32.20 22.88 -22.84
C ASP A 116 -30.95 22.55 -23.68
N THR A 117 -30.56 21.27 -23.71
CA THR A 117 -30.40 20.45 -24.93
C THR A 117 -29.77 19.10 -24.57
N GLY A 118 -30.48 18.01 -24.87
CA GLY A 118 -30.00 16.65 -24.70
C GLY A 118 -29.06 16.23 -25.82
N LEU A 119 -28.00 15.49 -25.49
CA LEU A 119 -27.21 14.66 -26.40
C LEU A 119 -26.58 13.52 -25.59
N GLU A 120 -27.07 12.30 -25.80
CA GLU A 120 -26.35 11.07 -25.43
C GLU A 120 -25.23 10.82 -26.45
N PRO A 121 -24.04 10.32 -26.04
CA PRO A 121 -23.08 9.80 -26.99
C PRO A 121 -23.29 8.30 -27.20
N GLU A 122 -23.99 7.95 -28.28
CA GLU A 122 -23.83 6.65 -28.94
C GLU A 122 -22.37 6.48 -29.35
N CYS A 123 -21.76 5.35 -28.99
CA CYS A 123 -20.48 4.94 -29.56
C CYS A 123 -20.66 3.60 -30.26
N CYS A 124 -20.96 3.66 -31.56
CA CYS A 124 -20.99 2.51 -32.45
C CYS A 124 -19.57 1.97 -32.69
N LEU A 125 -19.38 0.67 -32.47
CA LEU A 125 -18.21 -0.07 -32.88
C LEU A 125 -18.26 -0.29 -34.40
N LYS A 126 -17.21 0.12 -35.11
CA LYS A 126 -16.94 -0.35 -36.48
C LYS A 126 -15.87 -1.43 -36.42
N GLU A 127 -16.17 -2.57 -37.01
CA GLU A 127 -15.24 -3.64 -37.29
C GLU A 127 -14.13 -3.14 -38.22
N THR A 128 -12.87 -3.39 -37.87
CA THR A 128 -11.76 -3.28 -38.82
C THR A 128 -10.78 -4.44 -38.65
N ASP A 129 -10.27 -4.86 -39.79
CA ASP A 129 -9.68 -6.16 -40.11
C ASP A 129 -8.38 -6.53 -39.37
N VAL A 130 -8.25 -7.83 -39.08
CA VAL A 130 -7.10 -8.47 -38.42
C VAL A 130 -5.96 -8.70 -39.43
N PRO A 131 -4.72 -8.23 -39.18
CA PRO A 131 -3.56 -8.68 -39.93
C PRO A 131 -3.02 -9.99 -39.33
N GLN A 132 -3.03 -11.05 -40.13
CA GLN A 132 -2.37 -12.32 -39.82
C GLN A 132 -0.84 -12.17 -39.94
N ASN A 133 -0.11 -11.95 -38.84
CA ASN A 133 1.28 -12.43 -38.70
C ASN A 133 1.83 -12.30 -37.25
N LEU A 134 2.53 -13.34 -36.79
CA LEU A 134 2.83 -13.65 -35.38
C LEU A 134 4.14 -13.04 -34.81
N ASN A 135 4.84 -12.14 -35.51
CA ASN A 135 6.26 -11.90 -35.18
C ASN A 135 6.64 -10.48 -34.68
N ASP A 136 5.74 -9.70 -34.09
CA ASP A 136 6.14 -8.35 -33.62
C ASP A 136 5.37 -7.87 -32.37
N TRP A 137 5.73 -8.41 -31.19
CA TRP A 137 5.19 -7.98 -29.88
C TRP A 137 5.43 -6.48 -29.63
N SER A 138 6.50 -5.94 -30.19
CA SER A 138 6.88 -4.51 -30.20
C SER A 138 5.80 -3.64 -30.85
N LYS A 139 5.25 -4.06 -31.98
CA LYS A 139 4.22 -3.29 -32.71
C LYS A 139 2.84 -3.40 -32.08
N VAL A 140 2.52 -4.53 -31.44
CA VAL A 140 1.30 -4.68 -30.65
C VAL A 140 1.33 -3.71 -29.45
N ALA A 141 2.49 -3.58 -28.79
CA ALA A 141 2.67 -2.67 -27.67
C ALA A 141 2.60 -1.17 -28.07
N GLU A 142 2.97 -0.83 -29.30
CA GLU A 142 2.86 0.54 -29.83
C GLU A 142 1.46 0.84 -30.39
N ALA A 143 0.80 -0.11 -31.06
CA ALA A 143 -0.59 0.04 -31.49
C ALA A 143 -1.55 0.19 -30.29
N LEU A 144 -1.24 -0.47 -29.16
CA LEU A 144 -1.95 -0.27 -27.88
C LEU A 144 -1.73 1.12 -27.25
N LYS A 145 -0.75 1.92 -27.71
CA LYS A 145 -0.45 3.25 -27.16
C LYS A 145 -1.17 4.39 -27.87
N GLU A 146 -1.52 4.24 -29.15
CA GLU A 146 -2.01 5.37 -29.95
C GLU A 146 -3.53 5.53 -29.98
N ASP A 147 -4.31 4.50 -29.65
CA ASP A 147 -5.76 4.50 -29.93
C ASP A 147 -6.67 4.53 -28.69
N ILE A 148 -6.18 5.07 -27.57
CA ILE A 148 -7.02 5.18 -26.37
C ILE A 148 -7.04 6.61 -25.85
N GLN A 149 -8.17 7.26 -26.06
CA GLN A 149 -8.80 8.06 -25.01
C GLN A 149 -8.98 7.09 -23.80
N THR A 150 -7.92 6.90 -23.01
CA THR A 150 -7.64 5.67 -22.24
C THR A 150 -8.72 5.28 -21.26
N CYS A 151 -9.64 4.42 -21.67
CA CYS A 151 -10.45 3.67 -20.73
C CYS A 151 -9.49 2.81 -19.89
N PRO A 152 -9.48 2.92 -18.55
CA PRO A 152 -8.53 2.19 -17.70
C PRO A 152 -8.82 0.68 -17.66
N VAL A 153 -9.90 0.23 -18.30
CA VAL A 153 -10.36 -1.15 -18.32
C VAL A 153 -10.20 -1.72 -19.73
N SER A 154 -9.57 -2.88 -19.87
CA SER A 154 -9.33 -3.53 -21.16
C SER A 154 -9.54 -5.04 -21.08
N LYS A 155 -10.07 -5.65 -22.14
CA LYS A 155 -10.11 -7.12 -22.27
C LYS A 155 -8.70 -7.70 -22.40
N CYS A 156 -8.53 -8.91 -21.91
CA CYS A 156 -7.36 -9.70 -22.20
C CYS A 156 -7.28 -9.99 -23.71
N GLN A 157 -6.10 -9.76 -24.30
CA GLN A 157 -5.84 -10.00 -25.72
C GLN A 157 -5.33 -11.42 -26.00
N ILE A 158 -5.14 -12.24 -24.96
CA ILE A 158 -4.65 -13.61 -25.10
C ILE A 158 -5.81 -14.50 -25.54
N PRO A 159 -5.69 -15.23 -26.68
CA PRO A 159 -6.73 -16.12 -27.16
C PRO A 159 -7.20 -17.12 -26.09
N GLY A 160 -8.51 -17.26 -25.93
CA GLY A 160 -9.13 -18.15 -24.94
C GLY A 160 -9.24 -17.57 -23.53
N LEU A 161 -8.77 -16.34 -23.30
CA LEU A 161 -8.95 -15.60 -22.05
C LEU A 161 -9.91 -14.42 -22.18
N ASP A 162 -10.89 -14.51 -23.09
CA ASP A 162 -11.86 -13.44 -23.37
C ASP A 162 -12.73 -13.07 -22.15
N TYR A 163 -12.80 -13.96 -21.17
CA TYR A 163 -13.46 -13.77 -19.88
C TYR A 163 -12.58 -13.03 -18.85
N VAL A 164 -11.37 -12.62 -19.20
CA VAL A 164 -10.47 -11.87 -18.31
C VAL A 164 -10.46 -10.40 -18.69
N VAL A 165 -10.68 -9.55 -17.70
CA VAL A 165 -10.64 -8.09 -17.83
C VAL A 165 -9.52 -7.55 -16.94
N PHE A 166 -8.75 -6.63 -17.48
CA PHE A 166 -7.70 -5.91 -16.76
C PHE A 166 -8.16 -4.50 -16.43
N VAL A 167 -7.91 -4.06 -15.20
CA VAL A 167 -8.03 -2.66 -14.81
C VAL A 167 -6.65 -2.11 -14.48
N LYS A 168 -6.24 -1.09 -15.23
CA LYS A 168 -4.95 -0.44 -15.11
C LYS A 168 -4.97 0.57 -13.95
N GLY A 169 -4.13 0.32 -12.96
CA GLY A 169 -3.78 1.26 -11.90
C GLY A 169 -2.53 2.07 -12.23
N SER A 170 -2.01 2.78 -11.23
CA SER A 170 -0.80 3.59 -11.35
C SER A 170 0.04 3.57 -10.06
N GLY A 171 1.34 3.81 -10.19
CA GLY A 171 2.29 3.88 -9.08
C GLY A 171 3.69 3.38 -9.48
N PRO A 172 4.70 3.51 -8.60
CA PRO A 172 4.62 4.14 -7.28
C PRO A 172 4.52 5.68 -7.37
N HIS A 173 3.66 6.27 -6.54
CA HIS A 173 3.50 7.71 -6.39
C HIS A 173 4.24 8.21 -5.16
N MET A 174 4.86 9.38 -5.26
CA MET A 174 5.38 10.09 -4.09
C MET A 174 4.22 10.69 -3.30
N ILE A 175 4.19 10.45 -1.99
CA ILE A 175 3.14 10.92 -1.11
C ILE A 175 3.71 11.98 -0.18
N ASP A 176 3.04 13.13 -0.15
CA ASP A 176 3.31 14.14 0.88
C ASP A 176 2.54 13.78 2.15
N TYR A 177 3.29 13.46 3.21
CA TYR A 177 2.76 13.12 4.52
C TYR A 177 2.56 14.35 5.42
N GLY A 178 2.86 15.56 4.93
CA GLY A 178 2.62 16.83 5.63
C GLY A 178 3.45 16.97 6.90
N HIS A 179 4.68 16.46 6.90
CA HIS A 179 5.54 16.46 8.08
C HIS A 179 6.03 17.87 8.42
N THR A 180 5.60 18.42 9.56
CA THR A 180 6.17 19.64 10.13
C THR A 180 7.12 19.27 11.26
N HIS A 181 8.30 19.91 11.33
CA HIS A 181 9.34 19.63 12.33
C HIS A 181 8.86 19.75 13.79
N ASP A 182 7.73 20.41 14.03
CA ASP A 182 7.21 20.71 15.36
C ASP A 182 6.17 19.68 15.85
N ARG A 183 5.66 18.80 14.95
CA ARG A 183 4.68 17.79 15.35
C ARG A 183 4.77 16.52 14.49
N PRO A 184 5.10 15.36 15.09
CA PRO A 184 5.10 14.11 14.34
C PRO A 184 3.69 13.81 13.84
N SER A 185 3.59 13.41 12.57
CA SER A 185 2.33 13.00 11.97
C SER A 185 1.73 11.83 12.76
N LYS A 186 0.39 11.75 12.83
CA LYS A 186 -0.28 10.59 13.42
C LYS A 186 -0.08 9.38 12.51
N GLU A 187 0.19 8.23 13.10
CA GLU A 187 0.58 7.03 12.38
C GLU A 187 -0.23 5.82 12.79
N VAL A 188 -0.46 4.95 11.83
CA VAL A 188 -1.00 3.60 12.03
C VAL A 188 -0.06 2.59 11.38
N ILE A 189 0.23 1.53 12.11
CA ILE A 189 0.96 0.37 11.61
C ILE A 189 -0.07 -0.74 11.37
N VAL A 190 -0.06 -1.28 10.16
CA VAL A 190 -0.91 -2.40 9.77
C VAL A 190 -0.09 -3.67 9.61
N SER A 191 -0.73 -4.83 9.70
CA SER A 191 -0.08 -6.12 9.40
C SER A 191 0.39 -6.17 7.95
N ARG A 192 1.42 -6.97 7.66
CA ARG A 192 1.92 -7.19 6.30
C ARG A 192 0.82 -7.54 5.30
N LYS A 193 -0.06 -8.49 5.64
CA LYS A 193 -1.18 -8.90 4.76
C LYS A 193 -2.16 -7.75 4.48
N CYS A 194 -2.42 -6.91 5.47
CA CYS A 194 -3.25 -5.73 5.29
C CYS A 194 -2.55 -4.71 4.39
N ALA A 195 -1.25 -4.45 4.59
CA ALA A 195 -0.47 -3.57 3.73
C ALA A 195 -0.47 -4.05 2.27
N GLU A 196 -0.24 -5.34 2.02
CA GLU A 196 -0.29 -5.95 0.69
C GLU A 196 -1.68 -5.81 0.02
N ALA A 197 -2.76 -5.84 0.81
CA ALA A 197 -4.12 -5.60 0.31
C ALA A 197 -4.34 -4.11 -0.03
N VAL A 198 -3.85 -3.20 0.83
CA VAL A 198 -3.94 -1.74 0.63
C VAL A 198 -3.16 -1.29 -0.61
N LEU A 199 -1.97 -1.87 -0.84
CA LEU A 199 -1.17 -1.67 -2.06
C LEU A 199 -1.91 -2.13 -3.32
N ARG A 200 -2.94 -2.98 -3.19
CA ARG A 200 -3.82 -3.44 -4.27
C ARG A 200 -5.18 -2.74 -4.31
N GLY A 201 -5.36 -1.65 -3.55
CA GLY A 201 -6.57 -0.80 -3.60
C GLY A 201 -7.52 -0.95 -2.41
N ALA A 202 -7.29 -1.88 -1.47
CA ALA A 202 -8.18 -2.10 -0.34
C ALA A 202 -8.14 -0.96 0.70
N GLN A 203 -9.21 -0.81 1.48
CA GLN A 203 -9.20 0.04 2.68
C GLN A 203 -8.51 -0.65 3.86
N VAL A 204 -8.16 0.10 4.91
CA VAL A 204 -7.63 -0.49 6.15
C VAL A 204 -8.80 -0.82 7.05
N TYR A 205 -9.03 -2.11 7.28
CA TYR A 205 -10.04 -2.60 8.22
C TYR A 205 -9.46 -2.83 9.61
N VAL A 206 -10.33 -2.76 10.62
CA VAL A 206 -10.00 -2.91 12.05
C VAL A 206 -9.10 -4.12 12.37
N PRO A 207 -9.35 -5.34 11.86
CA PRO A 207 -8.49 -6.49 12.14
C PRO A 207 -7.05 -6.34 11.64
N GLY A 208 -6.82 -5.51 10.63
CA GLY A 208 -5.52 -5.27 10.03
C GLY A 208 -4.61 -4.34 10.84
N VAL A 209 -5.17 -3.59 11.79
CA VAL A 209 -4.44 -2.59 12.59
C VAL A 209 -3.65 -3.26 13.71
N MET A 210 -2.34 -2.99 13.74
CA MET A 210 -1.41 -3.53 14.74
C MET A 210 -1.08 -2.50 15.81
N ALA A 211 -0.75 -1.28 15.42
CA ALA A 211 -0.39 -0.20 16.35
C ALA A 211 -0.84 1.15 15.81
N CYS A 212 -0.96 2.13 16.70
CA CYS A 212 -1.48 3.45 16.36
C CYS A 212 -0.97 4.49 17.36
N SER A 213 -0.82 5.75 16.92
CA SER A 213 -0.47 6.85 17.81
C SER A 213 -1.51 7.04 18.94
N ALA A 214 -1.04 7.51 20.10
CA ALA A 214 -1.87 7.58 21.32
C ALA A 214 -3.18 8.37 21.16
N HIS A 215 -3.14 9.48 20.42
CA HIS A 215 -4.22 10.47 20.32
C HIS A 215 -4.87 10.49 18.93
N VAL A 216 -5.07 9.31 18.33
CA VAL A 216 -5.85 9.18 17.11
C VAL A 216 -7.34 9.21 17.42
N GLU A 217 -8.01 10.15 16.77
CA GLU A 217 -9.43 10.40 16.77
C GLU A 217 -10.00 10.24 15.35
N LYS A 218 -11.32 9.99 15.29
CA LYS A 218 -12.02 9.93 14.01
C LYS A 218 -11.87 11.26 13.27
N GLY A 219 -11.53 11.19 11.99
CA GLY A 219 -11.30 12.35 11.12
C GLY A 219 -9.84 12.78 11.00
N ASP A 220 -8.93 12.25 11.84
CA ASP A 220 -7.52 12.56 11.75
C ASP A 220 -6.90 12.08 10.44
N ARG A 221 -5.96 12.86 9.89
CA ARG A 221 -5.08 12.41 8.81
C ARG A 221 -3.98 11.54 9.40
N ILE A 222 -3.79 10.36 8.82
CA ILE A 222 -2.90 9.33 9.36
C ILE A 222 -2.00 8.80 8.25
N ALA A 223 -0.70 8.73 8.53
CA ALA A 223 0.26 8.00 7.73
C ALA A 223 0.19 6.51 8.05
N VAL A 224 0.11 5.66 7.02
CA VAL A 224 -0.03 4.21 7.17
C VAL A 224 1.27 3.54 6.75
N SER A 225 1.78 2.67 7.63
CA SER A 225 3.01 1.91 7.43
C SER A 225 2.79 0.42 7.66
N ALA A 226 3.62 -0.42 7.03
CA ALA A 226 3.53 -1.86 7.15
C ALA A 226 4.43 -2.40 8.28
N ALA A 227 3.90 -3.31 9.09
CA ALA A 227 4.70 -4.18 9.94
C ALA A 227 5.16 -5.40 9.14
N VAL A 228 6.45 -5.44 8.83
CA VAL A 228 7.10 -6.55 8.12
C VAL A 228 7.93 -7.35 9.13
N GLU A 229 7.91 -8.67 8.99
CA GLU A 229 8.70 -9.58 9.80
C GLU A 229 10.20 -9.25 9.68
N GLN A 230 10.91 -9.20 10.82
CA GLN A 230 12.35 -9.01 10.89
C GLN A 230 13.04 -10.30 11.33
N PRO A 231 14.29 -10.55 10.88
CA PRO A 231 15.05 -11.69 11.36
C PRO A 231 15.41 -11.53 12.84
N GLY A 232 15.08 -12.52 13.65
CA GLY A 232 15.41 -12.61 15.07
C GLY A 232 16.78 -13.22 15.33
N LEU A 233 17.28 -13.04 16.57
CA LEU A 233 18.54 -13.62 17.03
C LEU A 233 18.52 -15.16 17.06
N ASP A 234 17.33 -15.75 17.09
CA ASP A 234 17.07 -17.19 17.04
C ASP A 234 17.07 -17.76 15.62
N GLY A 235 17.32 -16.93 14.59
CA GLY A 235 17.18 -17.30 13.18
C GLY A 235 15.73 -17.41 12.70
N GLY A 236 14.76 -17.08 13.57
CA GLY A 236 13.35 -16.98 13.24
C GLY A 236 12.98 -15.63 12.63
N TRP A 237 11.74 -15.48 12.19
CA TRP A 237 11.20 -14.21 11.69
C TRP A 237 10.08 -13.75 12.60
N HIS A 238 10.19 -12.52 13.12
CA HIS A 238 9.27 -11.98 14.11
C HIS A 238 8.86 -10.56 13.72
N ILE A 239 7.59 -10.22 13.88
CA ILE A 239 7.07 -8.88 13.58
C ILE A 239 7.52 -7.86 14.63
N GLY A 240 7.91 -8.31 15.83
CA GLY A 240 8.37 -7.46 16.92
C GLY A 240 7.27 -6.60 17.58
N ILE A 241 6.14 -6.37 16.92
CA ILE A 241 5.05 -5.52 17.40
C ILE A 241 3.85 -6.33 17.94
N THR A 242 3.35 -5.93 19.11
CA THR A 242 2.11 -6.50 19.67
C THR A 242 0.90 -5.68 19.25
N ARG A 243 -0.22 -6.34 18.95
CA ARG A 243 -1.47 -5.62 18.64
C ARG A 243 -1.87 -4.72 19.82
N GLY A 244 -2.10 -3.44 19.55
CA GLY A 244 -2.47 -2.44 20.56
C GLY A 244 -1.30 -1.57 21.02
N SER A 245 -0.07 -1.81 20.54
CA SER A 245 1.08 -0.95 20.83
C SER A 245 0.79 0.52 20.50
N VAL A 246 1.25 1.41 21.38
CA VAL A 246 1.09 2.86 21.25
C VAL A 246 2.35 3.44 20.62
N LEU A 247 2.18 4.26 19.59
CA LEU A 247 3.28 4.97 18.91
C LEU A 247 3.38 6.40 19.44
N GLN A 248 4.59 6.85 19.78
CA GLN A 248 4.84 8.24 20.16
C GLN A 248 5.29 9.09 18.97
N GLY A 249 5.76 8.45 17.90
CA GLY A 249 6.24 9.11 16.68
C GLY A 249 7.63 9.73 16.85
N LEU A 250 8.36 9.32 17.89
CA LEU A 250 9.70 9.82 18.23
C LEU A 250 10.76 8.79 17.89
N GLU A 251 12.00 9.23 17.62
CA GLU A 251 13.15 8.34 17.36
C GLU A 251 13.39 7.32 18.49
N THR A 252 12.93 7.64 19.71
CA THR A 252 13.00 6.75 20.87
C THR A 252 12.02 5.58 20.81
N ASP A 253 11.07 5.58 19.87
CA ASP A 253 10.17 4.44 19.68
C ASP A 253 10.94 3.23 19.16
N ALA A 254 10.73 2.07 19.78
CA ALA A 254 11.39 0.82 19.42
C ALA A 254 11.23 0.45 17.93
N TYR A 255 10.11 0.87 17.32
CA TYR A 255 9.75 0.59 15.92
C TYR A 255 9.99 1.77 14.98
N TYR A 256 10.72 2.80 15.41
CA TYR A 256 10.90 4.00 14.60
C TYR A 256 11.64 3.71 13.30
N VAL A 257 12.81 3.06 13.40
CA VAL A 257 13.71 2.76 12.29
C VAL A 257 13.19 1.61 11.42
N GLU A 258 12.54 0.62 12.02
CA GLU A 258 12.04 -0.58 11.31
C GLU A 258 11.00 -0.27 10.22
N ARG A 259 10.45 0.95 10.23
CA ARG A 259 9.40 1.41 9.31
C ARG A 259 9.90 2.32 8.21
N ASN A 260 11.19 2.68 8.24
CA ASN A 260 11.79 3.51 7.22
C ASN A 260 11.58 2.85 5.85
N GLY A 261 10.98 3.58 4.91
CA GLY A 261 10.68 3.04 3.58
C GLY A 261 9.47 2.09 3.49
N LEU A 262 8.68 1.93 4.56
CA LEU A 262 7.52 1.03 4.57
C LEU A 262 6.17 1.77 4.65
N TYR A 263 6.13 3.06 4.30
CA TYR A 263 4.90 3.84 4.28
C TYR A 263 4.15 3.61 2.96
N ILE A 264 2.92 3.11 3.06
CA ILE A 264 2.11 2.67 1.91
C ILE A 264 1.08 3.71 1.45
N GLY A 265 0.89 4.77 2.22
CA GLY A 265 0.00 5.87 1.91
C GLY A 265 -0.52 6.61 3.13
N GLN A 266 -1.37 7.61 2.90
CA GLN A 266 -2.07 8.40 3.90
C GLN A 266 -3.59 8.22 3.73
N GLY A 267 -4.31 8.26 4.85
CA GLY A 267 -5.77 8.22 4.87
C GLY A 267 -6.37 8.99 6.04
N ARG A 268 -7.70 8.92 6.15
CA ARG A 268 -8.49 9.50 7.25
C ARG A 268 -8.89 8.41 8.23
N ALA A 269 -8.67 8.63 9.52
CA ALA A 269 -9.17 7.73 10.55
C ALA A 269 -10.69 7.71 10.56
N MET A 270 -11.29 6.52 10.51
CA MET A 270 -12.74 6.34 10.59
C MET A 270 -13.20 6.01 12.01
N MET A 271 -12.24 5.74 12.91
CA MET A 271 -12.44 5.45 14.32
C MET A 271 -11.35 6.11 15.17
N SER A 272 -11.62 6.32 16.45
CA SER A 272 -10.56 6.64 17.42
C SER A 272 -9.69 5.41 17.69
N ARG A 273 -8.53 5.59 18.34
CA ARG A 273 -7.67 4.49 18.78
C ARG A 273 -8.45 3.44 19.58
N ALA A 274 -9.30 3.88 20.51
CA ALA A 274 -10.11 2.97 21.31
C ALA A 274 -11.06 2.14 20.43
N GLY A 275 -11.66 2.77 19.41
CA GLY A 275 -12.48 2.08 18.41
C GLY A 275 -11.69 1.04 17.62
N MET A 276 -10.53 1.41 17.08
CA MET A 276 -9.68 0.53 16.26
C MET A 276 -9.24 -0.75 16.98
N PHE A 277 -9.10 -0.73 18.31
CA PHE A 277 -8.65 -1.91 19.07
C PHE A 277 -9.77 -2.67 19.79
N ARG A 278 -10.96 -2.09 19.93
CA ARG A 278 -12.13 -2.72 20.58
C ARG A 278 -13.17 -3.25 19.59
N ALA A 279 -13.32 -2.63 18.42
CA ALA A 279 -14.22 -3.10 17.39
C ALA A 279 -13.70 -4.44 16.80
N LEU A 280 -14.63 -5.23 16.26
CA LEU A 280 -14.34 -6.49 15.58
C LEU A 280 -14.24 -6.33 14.06
N GLU A 281 -14.95 -5.34 13.52
CA GLU A 281 -15.07 -5.09 12.08
C GLU A 281 -15.24 -3.61 11.78
N GLY A 282 -15.25 -3.27 10.50
CA GLY A 282 -15.38 -1.89 10.01
C GLY A 282 -14.06 -1.31 9.49
N ILE A 283 -14.19 -0.19 8.78
CA ILE A 283 -13.06 0.57 8.24
C ILE A 283 -12.40 1.32 9.39
N ALA A 284 -11.10 1.11 9.58
CA ALA A 284 -10.28 1.84 10.55
C ALA A 284 -9.66 3.10 9.91
N VAL A 285 -9.14 2.97 8.68
CA VAL A 285 -8.60 4.09 7.91
C VAL A 285 -9.15 4.03 6.49
N ASP A 286 -9.77 5.12 6.08
CA ASP A 286 -10.17 5.36 4.70
C ASP A 286 -9.00 6.00 3.94
N MET A 287 -8.41 5.23 3.02
CA MET A 287 -7.16 5.54 2.35
C MET A 287 -7.41 6.40 1.09
N SER A 288 -6.95 7.65 1.14
CA SER A 288 -7.12 8.63 0.06
C SER A 288 -5.88 8.79 -0.82
N ASN A 289 -4.68 8.80 -0.21
CA ASN A 289 -3.41 9.05 -0.90
C ASN A 289 -2.52 7.81 -0.83
N ARG A 290 -2.50 7.02 -1.91
CA ARG A 290 -1.82 5.72 -1.95
C ARG A 290 -0.58 5.78 -2.82
N VAL A 291 0.47 5.06 -2.41
CA VAL A 291 1.67 4.86 -3.23
C VAL A 291 1.29 4.14 -4.53
N PHE A 292 0.42 3.14 -4.47
CA PHE A 292 -0.18 2.52 -5.65
C PHE A 292 -1.69 2.77 -5.67
N LYS A 293 -2.17 3.38 -6.74
CA LYS A 293 -3.58 3.66 -6.99
C LYS A 293 -4.15 2.56 -7.87
N LEU A 294 -4.74 1.56 -7.23
CA LEU A 294 -5.58 0.54 -7.85
C LEU A 294 -7.02 0.68 -7.33
N PRO A 295 -8.03 0.34 -8.15
CA PRO A 295 -9.43 0.40 -7.71
C PRO A 295 -9.72 -0.62 -6.61
N SER A 296 -10.65 -0.27 -5.72
CA SER A 296 -11.29 -1.20 -4.80
C SER A 296 -12.39 -1.98 -5.54
N PHE A 297 -12.56 -3.26 -5.23
CA PHE A 297 -13.65 -4.10 -5.74
C PHE A 297 -14.59 -4.59 -4.64
N HIS A 298 -14.63 -3.86 -3.52
CA HIS A 298 -15.53 -4.15 -2.41
C HIS A 298 -16.94 -3.55 -2.62
N ASP A 299 -17.02 -2.45 -3.37
CA ASP A 299 -18.22 -1.62 -3.48
C ASP A 299 -19.19 -2.08 -4.58
#